data_AF-A0A2A7MME8-F1
#
_entry.id   AF-A0A2A7MME8-F1
#
_cell.length_a   1.000
_cell.length_b   1.000
_cell.length_c   1.000
_cell.angle_alpha   90.00
_cell.angle_beta   90.00
_cell.angle_gamma   90.00
#
_symmetry.space_group_name_H-M   'P 1'
#
loop_
_entity.id
_entity.type
_entity.pdbx_description
1 polymer ?
#
loop_
_entity_poly.entity_id
_entity_poly.type
_entity_poly.pdbx_seq_one_letter_code
_entity_poly.pdbx_strand_id
1 'polypeptide(L)' 'HAMDPAAVFASLNALGGTPPYTIVIGCEVADVDEGIGLSEQVTAAIPEAVRALEDVLARLLEPVKGG' A
#
# COMPACT_ATOMS: atom_id res chain seq x y z
N HIS A 1 -3.79 1.60 -16.27
CA HIS A 1 -2.48 0.91 -16.21
C HIS A 1 -2.29 0.41 -14.79
N ALA A 2 -2.42 -0.89 -14.56
CA ALA A 2 -2.08 -1.48 -13.27
C ALA A 2 -0.68 -2.05 -13.36
N MET A 3 0.19 -1.63 -12.45
CA MET A 3 1.47 -2.29 -12.22
C MET A 3 1.26 -3.25 -11.05
N ASP A 4 1.36 -4.55 -11.31
CA ASP A 4 1.29 -5.58 -10.28
C ASP A 4 2.51 -5.44 -9.35
N PRO A 5 2.34 -5.17 -8.04
CA PRO A 5 3.45 -5.07 -7.10
C PRO A 5 4.36 -6.30 -7.12
N ALA A 6 3.82 -7.50 -7.35
CA ALA A 6 4.64 -8.71 -7.44
C ALA A 6 5.60 -8.65 -8.63
N ALA A 7 5.15 -8.16 -9.79
CA ALA A 7 5.98 -7.99 -10.98
C ALA A 7 7.10 -6.95 -10.75
N VAL A 8 6.82 -5.88 -9.98
CA VAL A 8 7.84 -4.88 -9.60
C VAL A 8 8.92 -5.49 -8.74
N PHE A 9 8.53 -6.19 -7.67
CA PHE A 9 9.49 -6.81 -6.76
C PHE A 9 10.30 -7.91 -7.45
N ALA A 10 9.67 -8.71 -8.33
CA ALA A 10 10.37 -9.69 -9.15
C ALA A 10 11.40 -9.03 -10.06
N SER A 11 11.05 -7.92 -10.71
CA SER A 11 11.96 -7.16 -11.57
C SER A 11 13.13 -6.56 -10.80
N LEU A 12 12.88 -5.99 -9.61
CA LEU A 12 13.92 -5.46 -8.74
C LEU A 12 14.93 -6.55 -8.34
N ASN A 13 14.42 -7.73 -7.94
CA ASN A 13 15.26 -8.87 -7.59
C ASN A 13 16.10 -9.35 -8.78
N ALA A 14 15.50 -9.41 -9.99
CA ALA A 14 16.20 -9.84 -11.20
C ALA A 14 17.36 -8.90 -11.59
N LEU A 15 17.27 -7.62 -11.23
CA LEU A 15 18.32 -6.62 -11.43
C LEU A 15 19.36 -6.61 -10.30
N GLY A 16 19.29 -7.54 -9.35
CA GLY A 16 20.21 -7.65 -8.21
C GLY A 16 19.91 -6.69 -7.06
N GLY A 17 18.75 -6.05 -7.07
CA GLY A 17 18.28 -5.21 -5.96
C GLY A 17 17.55 -6.02 -4.89
N THR A 18 17.38 -5.42 -3.72
CA THR A 18 16.49 -5.93 -2.68
C THR A 18 15.74 -4.73 -2.12
N PRO A 19 14.40 -4.77 -2.08
CA PRO A 19 13.66 -3.65 -1.53
C PRO A 19 13.99 -3.51 -0.04
N PRO A 20 14.04 -2.28 0.50
CA PRO A 20 14.05 -2.09 1.95
C PRO A 20 12.75 -2.65 2.54
N TYR A 21 12.59 -2.63 3.86
CA TYR A 21 11.33 -3.01 4.50
C TYR A 21 10.16 -2.26 3.85
N THR A 22 9.28 -3.00 3.19
CA THR A 22 8.24 -2.45 2.31
C THR A 22 6.89 -3.00 2.74
N ILE A 23 5.91 -2.10 2.88
CA ILE A 23 4.50 -2.44 3.14
C ILE A 23 3.68 -1.94 1.96
N VAL A 24 2.77 -2.78 1.47
CA VAL A 24 1.80 -2.44 0.41
C VAL A 24 0.41 -2.40 1.03
N ILE A 25 -0.28 -1.27 0.89
CA ILE A 25 -1.67 -1.09 1.32
C ILE A 25 -2.51 -0.95 0.05
N GLY A 26 -3.46 -1.86 -0.13
CA GLY A 26 -4.37 -1.87 -1.28
C GLY A 26 -5.81 -1.61 -0.85
N CYS A 27 -6.59 -1.04 -1.76
CA CYS A 27 -8.04 -0.91 -1.65
C CYS A 27 -8.66 -1.49 -2.93
N GLU A 28 -9.58 -2.45 -2.78
CA GLU A 28 -10.28 -3.04 -3.91
C GLU A 28 -11.25 -2.02 -4.51
N VAL A 29 -11.21 -1.86 -5.82
CA VAL A 29 -12.10 -0.94 -6.54
C VAL A 29 -13.48 -1.57 -6.71
N ALA A 30 -14.54 -0.78 -6.56
CA ALA A 30 -15.90 -1.25 -6.81
C ALA A 30 -16.32 -1.07 -8.28
N ASP A 31 -15.72 -0.11 -8.99
CA ASP A 31 -16.06 0.25 -10.36
C ASP A 31 -14.81 0.83 -11.07
N VAL A 32 -14.69 0.54 -12.36
CA VAL A 32 -13.61 0.99 -13.25
C VAL A 32 -14.13 1.59 -14.57
N ASP A 33 -15.45 1.77 -14.69
CA ASP A 33 -16.06 2.42 -15.84
C ASP A 33 -15.64 3.89 -15.95
N GLU A 34 -15.85 4.48 -17.13
CA GLU A 34 -15.46 5.88 -17.38
C GLU A 34 -16.21 6.85 -16.45
N GLY A 35 -15.47 7.69 -15.74
CA GLY A 35 -16.02 8.64 -14.79
C GLY A 35 -14.96 9.48 -14.08
N ILE A 36 -15.41 10.41 -13.24
CA ILE A 36 -14.55 11.24 -12.40
C ILE A 36 -14.91 10.97 -10.94
N GLY A 37 -13.91 10.65 -10.14
CA GLY A 37 -14.05 10.42 -8.71
C GLY A 37 -13.94 8.95 -8.31
N LEU A 38 -14.07 8.71 -7.01
CA LEU A 38 -14.10 7.37 -6.43
C LEU A 38 -15.56 6.93 -6.28
N SER A 39 -15.81 5.62 -6.33
CA SER A 39 -17.11 5.10 -5.91
C SER A 39 -17.39 5.44 -4.45
N GLU A 40 -18.66 5.39 -4.05
CA GLU A 40 -19.05 5.63 -2.65
C GLU A 40 -18.36 4.65 -1.70
N GLN A 41 -18.23 3.37 -2.11
CA GLN A 41 -17.56 2.33 -1.33
C GLN A 41 -16.08 2.65 -1.11
N VAL A 42 -15.36 3.03 -2.16
CA VAL A 42 -13.93 3.36 -2.05
C VAL A 42 -13.73 4.65 -1.27
N THR A 43 -14.61 5.64 -1.44
CA THR A 43 -14.60 6.88 -0.64
C THR A 43 -14.78 6.59 0.85
N ALA A 44 -15.72 5.70 1.19
CA ALA A 44 -15.97 5.28 2.57
C ALA A 44 -14.81 4.48 3.18
N ALA A 45 -13.97 3.83 2.36
CA ALA A 45 -12.79 3.10 2.82
C ALA A 45 -11.60 4.00 3.17
N ILE A 46 -11.53 5.23 2.63
CA ILE A 46 -10.37 6.11 2.82
C ILE A 46 -10.02 6.36 4.31
N PRO A 47 -10.97 6.68 5.20
CA PRO A 47 -10.64 6.91 6.61
C PRO A 47 -10.03 5.68 7.31
N GLU A 48 -10.43 4.47 6.91
CA GLU A 48 -9.88 3.23 7.45
C GLU A 48 -8.47 2.96 6.90
N ALA A 49 -8.26 3.17 5.60
CA ALA A 49 -6.94 3.06 5.00
C ALA A 49 -5.92 4.04 5.61
N VAL A 50 -6.35 5.27 5.95
CA VAL A 50 -5.50 6.25 6.65
C VAL A 50 -5.13 5.76 8.04
N ARG A 51 -6.08 5.21 8.80
CA ARG A 51 -5.79 4.62 10.13
C ARG A 51 -4.83 3.45 10.04
N ALA A 52 -5.02 2.55 9.07
CA ALA A 52 -4.10 1.44 8.85
C ALA A 52 -2.66 1.93 8.54
N LEU A 53 -2.52 3.02 7.78
CA LEU A 53 -1.24 3.66 7.53
C LEU A 53 -0.63 4.27 8.81
N GLU A 54 -1.43 4.97 9.61
CA GLU A 54 -0.99 5.55 10.89
C GLU A 54 -0.51 4.46 11.86
N ASP A 55 -1.23 3.35 11.98
CA ASP A 55 -0.86 2.20 12.82
C ASP A 55 0.45 1.56 12.35
N VAL A 56 0.64 1.42 11.03
CA VAL A 56 1.90 0.95 10.44
C VAL A 56 3.05 1.89 10.81
N LEU A 57 2.87 3.20 10.65
CA LEU A 57 3.89 4.19 10.97
C LEU A 57 4.23 4.18 12.47
N ALA A 58 3.22 4.09 13.33
CA ALA A 58 3.42 4.01 14.77
C ALA A 58 4.32 2.83 15.13
N ARG A 59 4.03 1.64 14.59
CA ARG A 59 4.85 0.43 14.81
C ARG A 59 6.27 0.54 14.27
N LEU A 60 6.49 1.27 13.18
CA LEU A 60 7.83 1.45 12.60
C LEU A 60 8.66 2.51 13.30
N LEU A 61 8.01 3.48 13.94
CA LEU A 61 8.66 4.56 14.68
C LEU A 61 8.85 4.24 16.16
N GLU A 62 8.28 3.13 16.66
CA GLU A 62 8.56 2.64 18.01
C GLU A 62 10.06 2.43 18.18
N PRO A 63 10.71 3.11 19.16
CA PRO A 63 12.13 2.93 19.39
C PRO A 63 12.39 1.48 19.76
N VAL A 64 13.32 0.83 19.06
CA VAL A 64 13.82 -0.49 19.43
C VAL A 64 14.31 -0.39 20.87
N LYS A 65 13.60 -1.03 21.81
CA LYS A 65 14.14 -1.27 23.15
C LYS A 65 15.36 -2.15 22.97
N GLY A 66 16.54 -1.55 22.97
CA GLY A 66 17.81 -2.27 22.98
C GLY A 66 17.81 -3.24 24.17
N GLY A 67 18.09 -4.52 23.88
CA GLY A 67 18.41 -5.52 24.88
C GLY A 67 19.86 -5.43 25.33
#